data_AF-A0A1H6BYH5-F1
#
_entry.id   AF-A0A1H6BYH5-F1
#
_cell.length_a   1.000
_cell.length_b   1.000
_cell.length_c   1.000
_cell.angle_alpha   90.00
_cell.angle_beta   90.00
_cell.angle_gamma   90.00
#
_symmetry.space_group_name_H-M   'P 1'
#
loop_
_entity.id
_entity.type
_entity.pdbx_description
1 polymer ?
#
loop_
_entity_poly.entity_id
_entity_poly.type
_entity_poly.pdbx_seq_one_letter_code
_entity_poly.pdbx_strand_id
1 'polypeptide(L)'
;MRRVVRVTTRVAGWTLLTLVVVFLVLCTVGEIRQRVLVHRAKALMLDIQSLQDHKSTWADAQRLMTKWGKWGRYEGSCTAVDCMYVVKVTAYPPYNDQGPTRLEMLWFRLELLRVSPLQIGDGLMEMTGMFLVQDGVVRRKGLVLYAESSSVRTVLNLSSPDEGSSLGFIVQVSERGSLEGRGEDAYQAASHPNMAVTSHPCEGCAHVRATLASGSDADFKTISTFRFDCLTGWSPCKSLDQFVQSADLWRHENQFGWDLPGDEMYEQDPTSKCDVPLEARARDAKNIAVVEALDDSSAPYLSSELNAYSTGVLVRATSILREARSLQGRIIPLSTIGRRNTRQPGLPVSMRKGERYALLFTEWTSRQGSYGEGDLEPCEVIPWSAEAGVSISKGMALRDPIRGAEPAALIYDFVRDPLWSDHF
;
A
#
# COMPACT_ATOMS: atom_id res chain seq x y z
N MET A 1 -72.48 6.27 -4.84
CA MET A 1 -71.29 6.46 -3.98
C MET A 1 -70.71 5.16 -3.40
N ARG A 2 -71.45 4.31 -2.67
CA ARG A 2 -70.88 3.10 -2.01
C ARG A 2 -70.16 2.09 -2.94
N ARG A 3 -70.61 1.92 -4.20
CA ARG A 3 -69.91 1.04 -5.17
C ARG A 3 -68.58 1.62 -5.64
N VAL A 4 -68.52 2.93 -5.89
CA VAL A 4 -67.30 3.62 -6.33
C VAL A 4 -66.23 3.52 -5.25
N VAL A 5 -66.59 3.73 -3.98
CA VAL A 5 -65.67 3.61 -2.83
C VAL A 5 -65.11 2.19 -2.68
N ARG A 6 -65.90 1.13 -2.92
CA ARG A 6 -65.38 -0.25 -2.84
C ARG A 6 -64.45 -0.61 -3.99
N VAL A 7 -64.67 -0.06 -5.18
CA VAL A 7 -63.79 -0.32 -6.33
C VAL A 7 -62.47 0.43 -6.15
N THR A 8 -62.51 1.68 -5.71
CA THR A 8 -61.29 2.47 -5.49
C THR A 8 -60.43 1.88 -4.37
N THR A 9 -61.02 1.41 -3.26
CA THR A 9 -60.24 0.77 -2.18
C THR A 9 -59.61 -0.55 -2.61
N ARG A 10 -60.29 -1.35 -3.44
CA ARG A 10 -59.70 -2.59 -3.98
C ARG A 10 -58.52 -2.28 -4.90
N VAL A 11 -58.70 -1.35 -5.84
CA VAL A 11 -57.62 -0.97 -6.78
C VAL A 11 -56.42 -0.41 -6.01
N ALA A 12 -56.64 0.49 -5.06
CA ALA A 12 -55.58 1.03 -4.20
C ALA A 12 -54.86 -0.07 -3.41
N GLY A 13 -55.59 -1.06 -2.88
CA GLY A 13 -55.02 -2.21 -2.18
C GLY A 13 -54.11 -3.06 -3.06
N TRP A 14 -54.53 -3.37 -4.30
CA TRP A 14 -53.71 -4.12 -5.25
C TRP A 14 -52.47 -3.35 -5.70
N THR A 15 -52.60 -2.04 -5.93
CA THR A 15 -51.46 -1.19 -6.28
C THR A 15 -50.43 -1.15 -5.15
N LEU A 16 -50.88 -0.93 -3.91
CA LEU A 16 -49.99 -0.92 -2.74
C LEU A 16 -49.30 -2.27 -2.56
N LEU A 17 -50.04 -3.38 -2.68
CA LEU A 17 -49.47 -4.73 -2.59
C LEU A 17 -48.41 -4.96 -3.67
N THR A 18 -48.68 -4.56 -4.91
CA THR A 18 -47.73 -4.70 -6.02
C THR A 18 -46.46 -3.90 -5.76
N LEU A 19 -46.58 -2.66 -5.27
CA LEU A 19 -45.42 -1.83 -4.91
C LEU A 19 -44.60 -2.46 -3.78
N VAL A 20 -45.25 -3.00 -2.74
CA VAL A 20 -44.57 -3.70 -1.64
C VAL A 20 -43.84 -4.95 -2.15
N VAL A 21 -44.47 -5.75 -3.01
CA VAL A 21 -43.83 -6.94 -3.60
C VAL A 21 -42.63 -6.56 -4.46
N VAL A 22 -42.77 -5.54 -5.32
CA VAL A 22 -41.66 -5.03 -6.15
C VAL A 22 -40.51 -4.55 -5.27
N PHE A 23 -40.81 -3.80 -4.20
CA PHE A 23 -39.80 -3.34 -3.25
C PHE A 23 -39.06 -4.52 -2.59
N LEU A 24 -39.78 -5.53 -2.09
CA LEU A 24 -39.15 -6.72 -1.50
C LEU A 24 -38.29 -7.51 -2.50
N VAL A 25 -38.73 -7.62 -3.75
CA VAL A 25 -37.93 -8.25 -4.82
C VAL A 25 -36.65 -7.45 -5.06
N LEU A 26 -36.72 -6.12 -5.12
CA LEU A 26 -35.53 -5.28 -5.29
C LEU A 26 -34.55 -5.42 -4.12
N CYS A 27 -35.06 -5.40 -2.88
CA CYS A 27 -34.22 -5.61 -1.68
C CYS A 27 -33.55 -6.98 -1.69
N THR A 28 -34.31 -8.05 -1.97
CA THR A 28 -33.75 -9.42 -2.00
C THR A 28 -32.73 -9.62 -3.11
N VAL A 29 -32.95 -9.03 -4.30
CA VAL A 29 -31.97 -9.07 -5.39
C VAL A 29 -30.68 -8.34 -5.00
N GLY A 30 -30.79 -7.18 -4.33
CA GLY A 30 -29.63 -6.44 -3.81
C GLY A 30 -28.82 -7.26 -2.81
N GLU A 31 -29.47 -7.84 -1.81
CA GLU A 31 -28.84 -8.72 -0.81
C GLU A 31 -28.15 -9.94 -1.43
N ILE A 32 -28.81 -10.58 -2.40
CA ILE A 32 -28.23 -11.73 -3.12
C ILE A 32 -26.98 -11.30 -3.89
N ARG A 33 -27.02 -10.16 -4.61
CA ARG A 33 -25.85 -9.63 -5.33
C ARG A 33 -24.69 -9.36 -4.37
N GLN A 34 -24.96 -8.74 -3.23
CA GLN A 34 -23.94 -8.42 -2.25
C GLN A 34 -23.32 -9.67 -1.63
N ARG A 35 -24.13 -10.68 -1.28
CA ARG A 35 -23.63 -11.97 -0.78
C ARG A 35 -22.80 -12.71 -1.82
N VAL A 36 -23.20 -12.66 -3.09
CA VAL A 36 -22.43 -13.25 -4.19
C VAL A 36 -21.10 -12.52 -4.37
N LEU A 37 -21.10 -11.19 -4.30
CA LEU A 37 -19.90 -10.35 -4.39
C LEU A 37 -18.93 -10.67 -3.24
N VAL A 38 -19.42 -10.66 -1.99
CA VAL A 38 -18.64 -11.03 -0.81
C VAL A 38 -18.10 -12.46 -0.90
N HIS A 39 -18.90 -13.41 -1.37
CA HIS A 39 -18.44 -14.78 -1.56
C HIS A 39 -17.29 -14.86 -2.58
N ARG A 40 -17.39 -14.15 -3.70
CA ARG A 40 -16.33 -14.08 -4.71
C ARG A 40 -15.10 -13.37 -4.18
N ALA A 41 -15.26 -12.26 -3.47
CA ALA A 41 -14.17 -11.53 -2.84
C ALA A 41 -13.41 -12.41 -1.85
N LYS A 42 -14.12 -13.12 -0.97
CA LYS A 42 -13.52 -14.10 -0.06
C LYS A 42 -12.78 -15.22 -0.81
N ALA A 43 -13.36 -15.74 -1.89
CA ALA A 43 -12.69 -16.74 -2.71
C ALA A 43 -11.42 -16.20 -3.39
N LEU A 44 -11.47 -14.97 -3.93
CA LEU A 44 -10.33 -14.30 -4.53
C LEU A 44 -9.22 -14.05 -3.49
N MET A 45 -9.59 -13.59 -2.30
CA MET A 45 -8.66 -13.40 -1.18
C MET A 45 -7.89 -14.68 -0.88
N LEU A 46 -8.60 -15.79 -0.69
CA LEU A 46 -8.01 -17.09 -0.37
C LEU A 46 -7.13 -17.62 -1.51
N ASP A 47 -7.56 -17.40 -2.75
CA ASP A 47 -6.82 -17.77 -3.95
C ASP A 47 -5.48 -17.00 -4.06
N ILE A 48 -5.50 -15.68 -3.85
CA ILE A 48 -4.28 -14.86 -3.86
C ILE A 48 -3.38 -15.22 -2.68
N GLN A 49 -3.94 -15.43 -1.48
CA GLN A 49 -3.19 -15.90 -0.31
C GLN A 49 -2.58 -17.30 -0.50
N SER A 50 -3.16 -18.14 -1.38
CA SER A 50 -2.63 -19.48 -1.67
C SER A 50 -1.36 -19.46 -2.52
N LEU A 51 -1.14 -18.39 -3.28
CA LEU A 51 0.12 -18.15 -3.96
C LEU A 51 1.19 -17.89 -2.91
N GLN A 52 2.24 -18.70 -2.91
CA GLN A 52 3.47 -18.47 -2.15
C GLN A 52 4.51 -17.78 -3.03
N ASP A 53 5.14 -16.76 -2.48
CA ASP A 53 6.24 -16.02 -3.11
C ASP A 53 7.42 -16.96 -3.40
N HIS A 54 8.00 -16.83 -4.60
CA HIS A 54 9.14 -17.60 -5.12
C HIS A 54 8.92 -19.12 -5.23
N LYS A 55 7.75 -19.64 -4.83
CA LYS A 55 7.42 -21.07 -4.83
C LYS A 55 6.31 -21.43 -5.78
N SER A 56 5.33 -20.53 -5.97
CA SER A 56 4.26 -20.77 -6.92
C SER A 56 4.78 -20.63 -8.33
N THR A 57 4.45 -21.58 -9.17
CA THR A 57 4.92 -21.68 -10.55
C THR A 57 3.97 -20.96 -11.51
N TRP A 58 4.42 -20.78 -12.75
CA TRP A 58 3.57 -20.35 -13.85
C TRP A 58 2.32 -21.20 -14.02
N ALA A 59 2.40 -22.52 -13.81
CA ALA A 59 1.24 -23.40 -13.90
C ALA A 59 0.19 -23.06 -12.81
N ASP A 60 0.64 -22.76 -11.59
CA ASP A 60 -0.25 -22.35 -10.49
C ASP A 60 -0.93 -21.00 -10.83
N ALA A 61 -0.16 -20.05 -11.36
CA ALA A 61 -0.68 -18.78 -11.86
C ALA A 61 -1.69 -18.97 -13.00
N GLN A 62 -1.41 -19.84 -13.98
CA GLN A 62 -2.33 -20.12 -15.10
C GLN A 62 -3.64 -20.73 -14.64
N ARG A 63 -3.64 -21.57 -13.60
CA ARG A 63 -4.89 -22.09 -13.01
C ARG A 63 -5.73 -20.96 -12.44
N LEU A 64 -5.12 -20.01 -11.75
CA LEU A 64 -5.81 -18.82 -11.23
C LEU A 64 -6.31 -17.92 -12.35
N MET A 65 -5.48 -17.65 -13.37
CA MET A 65 -5.90 -16.89 -14.56
C MET A 65 -7.10 -17.54 -15.25
N THR A 66 -7.09 -18.86 -15.40
CA THR A 66 -8.21 -19.61 -16.00
C THR A 66 -9.47 -19.52 -15.14
N LYS A 67 -9.34 -19.71 -13.82
CA LYS A 67 -10.46 -19.63 -12.87
C LYS A 67 -11.10 -18.24 -12.86
N TRP A 68 -10.27 -17.21 -12.88
CA TRP A 68 -10.70 -15.81 -12.79
C TRP A 68 -10.78 -15.09 -14.14
N GLY A 69 -10.62 -15.79 -15.27
CA GLY A 69 -10.45 -15.18 -16.60
C GLY A 69 -11.55 -14.23 -17.02
N LYS A 70 -12.78 -14.41 -16.49
CA LYS A 70 -13.90 -13.49 -16.72
C LYS A 70 -13.74 -12.12 -16.01
N TRP A 71 -13.03 -12.08 -14.90
CA TRP A 71 -12.82 -10.91 -14.04
C TRP A 71 -11.38 -10.41 -14.05
N GLY A 72 -10.50 -11.12 -14.75
CA GLY A 72 -9.07 -10.86 -14.78
C GLY A 72 -8.62 -10.30 -16.11
N ARG A 73 -7.55 -9.50 -16.04
CA ARG A 73 -6.84 -8.96 -17.19
C ARG A 73 -5.35 -8.90 -16.93
N TYR A 74 -4.57 -8.77 -17.99
CA TYR A 74 -3.15 -8.47 -17.95
C TYR A 74 -2.84 -7.35 -18.93
N GLU A 75 -1.77 -6.62 -18.68
CA GLU A 75 -1.24 -5.62 -19.62
C GLU A 75 -0.06 -6.20 -20.40
N GLY A 76 0.03 -5.86 -21.69
CA GLY A 76 1.08 -6.36 -22.57
C GLY A 76 1.01 -7.86 -22.85
N SER A 77 2.16 -8.51 -22.99
CA SER A 77 2.25 -9.96 -23.17
C SER A 77 2.32 -10.68 -21.83
N CYS A 78 1.33 -11.51 -21.49
CA CYS A 78 1.38 -12.36 -20.31
C CYS A 78 1.99 -13.72 -20.65
N THR A 79 3.24 -13.94 -20.23
CA THR A 79 3.97 -15.21 -20.43
C THR A 79 4.63 -15.67 -19.13
N ALA A 80 5.19 -16.87 -19.12
CA ALA A 80 5.98 -17.33 -17.98
C ALA A 80 7.19 -16.43 -17.68
N VAL A 81 7.72 -15.71 -18.67
CA VAL A 81 8.88 -14.82 -18.47
C VAL A 81 8.51 -13.58 -17.68
N ASP A 82 7.36 -12.98 -18.00
CA ASP A 82 6.85 -11.78 -17.36
C ASP A 82 5.33 -11.72 -17.58
N CYS A 83 4.57 -11.60 -16.50
CA CYS A 83 3.13 -11.40 -16.54
C CYS A 83 2.63 -10.73 -15.27
N MET A 84 2.03 -9.54 -15.43
CA MET A 84 1.23 -8.88 -14.40
C MET A 84 -0.24 -9.22 -14.62
N TYR A 85 -0.86 -9.93 -13.68
CA TYR A 85 -2.27 -10.31 -13.78
C TYR A 85 -3.07 -9.68 -12.65
N VAL A 86 -4.19 -9.05 -13.00
CA VAL A 86 -5.07 -8.33 -12.08
C VAL A 86 -6.49 -8.89 -12.22
N VAL A 87 -7.09 -9.29 -11.11
CA VAL A 87 -8.48 -9.75 -11.01
C VAL A 87 -9.27 -8.72 -10.24
N LYS A 88 -10.34 -8.20 -10.84
CA LYS A 88 -11.23 -7.22 -10.22
C LYS A 88 -12.64 -7.79 -10.07
N VAL A 89 -13.07 -7.94 -8.82
CA VAL A 89 -14.44 -8.33 -8.48
C VAL A 89 -15.14 -7.11 -7.91
N THR A 90 -16.10 -6.55 -8.64
CA THR A 90 -16.78 -5.30 -8.28
C THR A 90 -18.30 -5.46 -8.31
N ALA A 91 -19.00 -4.63 -7.54
CA ALA A 91 -20.45 -4.46 -7.59
C ALA A 91 -20.91 -3.86 -8.92
N TYR A 92 -20.03 -3.11 -9.59
CA TYR A 92 -20.33 -2.43 -10.83
C TYR A 92 -20.18 -3.37 -12.05
N PRO A 93 -20.97 -3.16 -13.12
CA PRO A 93 -20.68 -3.84 -14.38
C PRO A 93 -19.24 -3.48 -14.82
N PRO A 94 -18.48 -4.45 -15.35
CA PRO A 94 -17.14 -4.16 -15.84
C PRO A 94 -17.24 -3.07 -16.91
N TYR A 95 -16.58 -1.94 -16.66
CA TYR A 95 -16.46 -0.89 -17.67
C TYR A 95 -15.71 -1.49 -18.85
N ASN A 96 -16.43 -1.79 -19.92
CA ASN A 96 -15.83 -2.09 -21.20
C ASN A 96 -15.42 -0.76 -21.85
N ASP A 97 -14.46 -0.79 -22.77
CA ASP A 97 -14.06 0.42 -23.52
C ASP A 97 -15.21 1.04 -24.34
N GLN A 98 -16.38 0.38 -24.38
CA GLN A 98 -17.59 0.84 -25.04
C GLN A 98 -18.51 1.68 -24.13
N GLY A 99 -18.15 1.83 -22.85
CA GLY A 99 -18.93 2.53 -21.85
C GLY A 99 -20.21 1.79 -21.43
N PRO A 100 -20.84 2.21 -20.32
CA PRO A 100 -22.07 1.61 -19.85
C PRO A 100 -23.18 1.79 -20.89
N THR A 101 -23.87 0.70 -21.21
CA THR A 101 -25.08 0.78 -22.04
C THR A 101 -26.12 1.67 -21.37
N ARG A 102 -27.04 2.27 -22.14
CA ARG A 102 -28.15 3.07 -21.57
C ARG A 102 -28.95 2.29 -20.51
N LEU A 103 -29.09 0.98 -20.69
CA LEU A 103 -29.76 0.11 -19.72
C LEU A 103 -28.97 0.02 -18.43
N GLU A 104 -27.64 -0.17 -18.49
CA GLU A 104 -26.76 -0.18 -17.31
C GLU A 104 -26.74 1.17 -16.61
N MET A 105 -26.72 2.30 -17.34
CA MET A 105 -26.88 3.62 -16.73
C MET A 105 -28.23 3.81 -16.05
N LEU A 106 -29.31 3.28 -16.63
CA LEU A 106 -30.64 3.37 -16.04
C LEU A 106 -30.76 2.46 -14.80
N TRP A 107 -30.15 1.29 -14.83
CA TRP A 107 -29.96 0.42 -13.66
C TRP A 107 -29.13 1.09 -12.58
N PHE A 108 -28.03 1.74 -12.94
CA PHE A 108 -27.19 2.51 -12.02
C PHE A 108 -27.96 3.67 -11.41
N ARG A 109 -28.78 4.39 -12.18
CA ARG A 109 -29.68 5.45 -11.67
C ARG A 109 -30.79 4.91 -10.76
N LEU A 110 -31.32 3.72 -11.05
CA LEU A 110 -32.26 3.02 -10.17
C LEU A 110 -31.59 2.48 -8.90
N GLU A 111 -30.31 2.11 -8.98
CA GLU A 111 -29.49 1.81 -7.81
C GLU A 111 -29.16 3.10 -7.04
N LEU A 112 -28.99 4.25 -7.72
CA LEU A 112 -28.80 5.59 -7.15
C LEU A 112 -30.04 6.08 -6.39
N LEU A 113 -31.22 5.61 -6.78
CA LEU A 113 -32.38 5.54 -5.90
C LEU A 113 -32.13 4.45 -4.84
N ARG A 114 -31.02 4.56 -4.07
CA ARG A 114 -30.74 3.80 -2.83
C ARG A 114 -31.78 4.19 -1.76
N VAL A 115 -33.07 4.05 -2.08
CA VAL A 115 -34.22 4.28 -1.17
C VAL A 115 -34.32 3.15 -0.14
N SER A 116 -33.28 2.35 0.03
CA SER A 116 -33.07 1.65 1.28
C SER A 116 -31.98 2.39 2.07
N PRO A 117 -32.35 3.34 2.96
CA PRO A 117 -31.65 3.59 4.23
C PRO A 117 -31.67 2.36 5.16
N LEU A 118 -31.74 1.16 4.57
CA LEU A 118 -31.97 -0.17 5.11
C LEU A 118 -31.11 -1.21 4.38
N GLN A 119 -30.09 -0.80 3.59
CA GLN A 119 -29.02 -1.75 3.27
C GLN A 119 -28.38 -2.14 4.61
N ILE A 120 -28.62 -3.40 4.92
CA ILE A 120 -28.22 -4.13 6.11
C ILE A 120 -26.71 -4.35 5.96
N GLY A 121 -25.92 -3.53 6.64
CA GLY A 121 -24.46 -3.66 6.65
C GLY A 121 -23.74 -2.66 5.75
N ASP A 122 -22.42 -2.79 5.73
CA ASP A 122 -21.56 -1.98 4.87
C ASP A 122 -21.38 -2.62 3.49
N GLY A 123 -21.33 -1.81 2.44
CA GLY A 123 -21.27 -2.30 1.06
C GLY A 123 -19.84 -2.57 0.63
N LEU A 124 -19.43 -3.83 0.48
CA LEU A 124 -18.29 -4.17 -0.38
C LEU A 124 -18.55 -3.66 -1.80
N MET A 125 -17.66 -2.79 -2.28
CA MET A 125 -17.78 -2.19 -3.61
C MET A 125 -16.86 -2.90 -4.59
N GLU A 126 -15.64 -3.23 -4.15
CA GLU A 126 -14.62 -3.84 -4.98
C GLU A 126 -13.61 -4.63 -4.15
N MET A 127 -13.17 -5.76 -4.72
CA MET A 127 -11.95 -6.42 -4.30
C MET A 127 -11.10 -6.72 -5.52
N THR A 128 -9.86 -6.25 -5.48
CA THR A 128 -8.87 -6.45 -6.52
C THR A 128 -7.74 -7.30 -5.99
N GLY A 129 -7.42 -8.38 -6.70
CA GLY A 129 -6.29 -9.25 -6.41
C GLY A 129 -5.32 -9.22 -7.56
N MET A 130 -4.03 -9.18 -7.26
CA MET A 130 -3.00 -9.15 -8.28
C MET A 130 -1.85 -10.08 -7.94
N PHE A 131 -1.14 -10.52 -8.97
CA PHE A 131 0.14 -11.19 -8.84
C PHE A 131 1.02 -10.92 -10.05
N LEU A 132 2.34 -10.97 -9.81
CA LEU A 132 3.37 -10.81 -10.81
C LEU A 132 4.13 -12.14 -10.95
N VAL A 133 4.15 -12.68 -12.16
CA VAL A 133 5.02 -13.81 -12.52
C VAL A 133 6.25 -13.27 -13.24
N GLN A 134 7.43 -13.68 -12.80
CA GLN A 134 8.68 -13.49 -13.55
C GLN A 134 9.53 -14.74 -13.51
N ASP A 135 10.13 -15.09 -14.64
CA ASP A 135 10.98 -16.28 -14.81
C ASP A 135 10.30 -17.58 -14.35
N GLY A 136 9.00 -17.69 -14.60
CA GLY A 136 8.19 -18.87 -14.35
C GLY A 136 7.71 -19.04 -12.91
N VAL A 137 7.97 -18.06 -12.03
CA VAL A 137 7.55 -18.08 -10.62
C VAL A 137 6.81 -16.80 -10.23
N VAL A 138 5.87 -16.92 -9.29
CA VAL A 138 5.20 -15.75 -8.69
C VAL A 138 6.19 -15.05 -7.77
N ARG A 139 6.43 -13.77 -8.03
CA ARG A 139 7.39 -12.93 -7.30
C ARG A 139 6.73 -12.00 -6.29
N ARG A 140 5.51 -11.55 -6.61
CA ARG A 140 4.73 -10.62 -5.77
C ARG A 140 3.26 -10.90 -5.92
N LYS A 141 2.51 -10.53 -4.89
CA LYS A 141 1.05 -10.48 -4.90
C LYS A 141 0.55 -9.28 -4.11
N GLY A 142 -0.72 -8.99 -4.29
CA GLY A 142 -1.40 -7.98 -3.52
C GLY A 142 -2.90 -8.10 -3.57
N LEU A 143 -3.53 -7.48 -2.59
CA LEU A 143 -4.96 -7.39 -2.42
C LEU A 143 -5.32 -5.94 -2.13
N VAL A 144 -6.37 -5.46 -2.78
CA VAL A 144 -6.99 -4.18 -2.50
C VAL A 144 -8.46 -4.46 -2.25
N LEU A 145 -8.99 -3.87 -1.19
CA LEU A 145 -10.40 -3.92 -0.90
C LEU A 145 -10.93 -2.51 -0.75
N TYR A 146 -12.04 -2.25 -1.42
CA TYR A 146 -12.81 -1.03 -1.30
C TYR A 146 -14.22 -1.34 -0.80
N ALA A 147 -14.60 -0.76 0.33
CA ALA A 147 -15.93 -0.90 0.93
C ALA A 147 -16.48 0.48 1.33
N GLU A 148 -17.76 0.70 1.14
CA GLU A 148 -18.48 1.87 1.65
C GLU A 148 -19.09 1.54 3.01
N SER A 149 -18.88 2.42 3.98
CA SER A 149 -19.49 2.28 5.30
C SER A 149 -20.32 3.49 5.69
N SER A 150 -21.52 3.19 6.17
CA SER A 150 -22.48 4.22 6.60
C SER A 150 -22.19 4.74 8.01
N SER A 151 -21.47 3.97 8.84
CA SER A 151 -21.26 4.25 10.27
C SER A 151 -19.98 5.02 10.60
N VAL A 152 -19.03 5.17 9.68
CA VAL A 152 -17.71 5.73 10.01
C VAL A 152 -17.73 7.22 10.31
N ARG A 153 -18.78 7.94 9.88
CA ARG A 153 -18.99 9.36 10.23
C ARG A 153 -18.93 9.59 11.75
N THR A 154 -19.37 8.61 12.54
CA THR A 154 -19.34 8.67 14.01
C THR A 154 -17.97 8.36 14.59
N VAL A 155 -17.12 7.62 13.88
CA VAL A 155 -15.84 7.11 14.39
C VAL A 155 -14.71 8.11 14.19
N LEU A 156 -14.69 8.81 13.06
CA LEU A 156 -13.62 9.75 12.72
C LEU A 156 -13.85 11.18 13.24
N ASN A 157 -14.90 11.43 14.02
CA ASN A 157 -15.24 12.77 14.55
C ASN A 157 -15.20 13.88 13.48
N LEU A 158 -15.48 13.56 12.22
CA LEU A 158 -15.49 14.53 11.13
C LEU A 158 -16.69 15.45 11.33
N SER A 159 -16.41 16.62 11.89
CA SER A 159 -17.39 17.62 12.33
C SER A 159 -17.92 18.51 11.21
N SER A 160 -17.67 18.17 9.94
CA SER A 160 -18.30 18.84 8.79
C SER A 160 -19.67 18.22 8.49
N PRO A 161 -20.79 18.90 8.82
CA PRO A 161 -22.13 18.46 8.45
C PRO A 161 -22.43 18.64 6.95
N ASP A 162 -21.59 19.38 6.22
CA ASP A 162 -21.83 19.70 4.82
C ASP A 162 -21.27 18.58 3.91
N GLU A 163 -22.17 18.07 3.08
CA GLU A 163 -22.03 17.01 2.06
C GLU A 163 -22.10 15.56 2.57
N GLY A 164 -23.16 14.87 2.13
CA GLY A 164 -23.56 13.50 2.51
C GLY A 164 -22.70 12.40 1.89
N SER A 165 -21.38 12.58 1.85
CA SER A 165 -20.44 11.62 1.31
C SER A 165 -20.36 10.41 2.24
N SER A 166 -20.71 9.23 1.72
CA SER A 166 -20.44 7.93 2.37
C SER A 166 -18.93 7.79 2.59
N LEU A 167 -18.50 7.37 3.79
CA LEU A 167 -17.08 7.17 4.02
C LEU A 167 -16.63 5.83 3.42
N GLY A 168 -15.68 5.88 2.49
CA GLY A 168 -15.05 4.69 1.94
C GLY A 168 -13.93 4.16 2.83
N PHE A 169 -13.71 2.85 2.84
CA PHE A 169 -12.51 2.21 3.34
C PHE A 169 -11.73 1.64 2.16
N ILE A 170 -10.48 2.06 2.01
CA ILE A 170 -9.55 1.46 1.05
C ILE A 170 -8.47 0.75 1.86
N VAL A 171 -8.39 -0.57 1.71
CA VAL A 171 -7.40 -1.39 2.37
C VAL A 171 -6.53 -2.05 1.31
N GLN A 172 -5.26 -1.67 1.25
CA GLN A 172 -4.28 -2.20 0.32
C GLN A 172 -3.23 -3.01 1.07
N VAL A 173 -2.99 -4.23 0.64
CA VAL A 173 -1.92 -5.09 1.13
C VAL A 173 -1.11 -5.56 -0.07
N SER A 174 0.19 -5.25 -0.12
CA SER A 174 1.03 -5.64 -1.25
C SER A 174 2.45 -5.97 -0.83
N GLU A 175 3.06 -6.94 -1.51
CA GLU A 175 4.48 -7.20 -1.37
C GLU A 175 5.31 -6.29 -2.28
N ARG A 176 6.46 -5.86 -1.76
CA ARG A 176 7.49 -5.14 -2.49
C ARG A 176 8.86 -5.79 -2.26
N GLY A 177 9.72 -5.66 -3.27
CA GLY A 177 11.12 -6.07 -3.18
C GLY A 177 11.93 -5.13 -2.30
N SER A 178 11.38 -3.93 -2.03
CA SER A 178 11.89 -2.99 -1.05
C SER A 178 10.76 -2.28 -0.32
N LEU A 179 10.92 -2.10 0.98
CA LEU A 179 10.05 -1.27 1.82
C LEU A 179 10.49 0.20 1.83
N GLU A 180 11.38 0.59 0.92
CA GLU A 180 11.84 1.97 0.84
C GLU A 180 10.66 2.91 0.61
N GLY A 181 10.37 3.69 1.64
CA GLY A 181 9.30 4.65 1.67
C GLY A 181 9.77 5.95 2.28
N ARG A 182 9.13 7.05 1.88
CA ARG A 182 9.45 8.38 2.40
C ARG A 182 8.97 8.51 3.84
N GLY A 183 9.90 8.71 4.77
CA GLY A 183 9.63 9.15 6.14
C GLY A 183 8.96 8.08 7.02
N GLU A 184 7.64 7.97 6.93
CA GLU A 184 6.79 7.18 7.83
C GLU A 184 7.10 5.68 7.83
N ASP A 185 7.38 5.10 6.66
CA ASP A 185 7.69 3.67 6.52
C ASP A 185 8.96 3.26 7.29
N ALA A 186 9.92 4.18 7.48
CA ALA A 186 11.21 3.87 8.08
C ALA A 186 11.13 3.65 9.60
N TYR A 187 10.21 4.33 10.30
CA TYR A 187 9.99 4.12 11.73
C TYR A 187 9.41 2.75 12.00
N GLN A 188 8.38 2.38 11.23
CA GLN A 188 7.74 1.07 11.36
C GLN A 188 8.69 -0.06 10.98
N ALA A 189 9.61 0.17 10.04
CA ALA A 189 10.65 -0.80 9.70
C ALA A 189 11.59 -1.12 10.87
N ALA A 190 11.72 -0.25 11.89
CA ALA A 190 12.52 -0.55 13.08
C ALA A 190 11.86 -1.63 13.94
N SER A 191 10.55 -1.52 14.17
CA SER A 191 9.74 -2.52 14.91
C SER A 191 9.40 -3.74 14.05
N HIS A 192 9.21 -3.52 12.75
CA HIS A 192 8.74 -4.49 11.77
C HIS A 192 9.57 -4.44 10.48
N PRO A 193 10.77 -5.03 10.47
CA PRO A 193 11.69 -4.94 9.32
C PRO A 193 11.14 -5.49 8.00
N ASN A 194 10.04 -6.25 8.03
CA ASN A 194 9.41 -6.85 6.86
C ASN A 194 8.00 -6.30 6.57
N MET A 195 7.56 -5.26 7.27
CA MET A 195 6.24 -4.68 7.07
C MET A 195 6.24 -3.18 7.39
N ALA A 196 5.58 -2.40 6.55
CA ALA A 196 5.19 -1.02 6.83
C ALA A 196 3.68 -0.87 6.62
N VAL A 197 3.00 -0.16 7.50
CA VAL A 197 1.57 0.13 7.45
C VAL A 197 1.35 1.64 7.51
N THR A 198 1.10 2.26 6.37
CA THR A 198 0.80 3.69 6.28
C THR A 198 -0.69 3.95 6.17
N SER A 199 -1.17 4.95 6.88
CA SER A 199 -2.48 5.55 6.60
C SER A 199 -2.28 6.72 5.63
N HIS A 200 -3.21 6.93 4.71
CA HIS A 200 -3.19 8.12 3.87
C HIS A 200 -4.52 8.86 4.03
N PRO A 201 -4.50 10.18 4.28
CA PRO A 201 -5.74 10.94 4.25
C PRO A 201 -6.30 10.91 2.82
N CYS A 202 -7.59 10.67 2.69
CA CYS A 202 -8.32 10.85 1.45
C CYS A 202 -9.68 11.46 1.74
N GLU A 203 -10.16 12.31 0.84
CA GLU A 203 -11.42 13.02 1.01
C GLU A 203 -12.58 12.01 1.01
N GLY A 204 -13.33 11.97 2.11
CA GLY A 204 -14.43 11.01 2.27
C GLY A 204 -14.00 9.54 2.38
N CYS A 205 -12.73 9.23 2.69
CA CYS A 205 -12.31 7.85 2.94
C CYS A 205 -11.22 7.69 4.00
N ALA A 206 -11.08 6.46 4.51
CA ALA A 206 -9.93 6.01 5.27
C ALA A 206 -9.13 5.02 4.40
N HIS A 207 -7.90 5.39 4.07
CA HIS A 207 -6.99 4.57 3.29
C HIS A 207 -5.91 3.98 4.18
N VAL A 208 -5.82 2.65 4.24
CA VAL A 208 -4.75 1.93 4.90
C VAL A 208 -3.96 1.14 3.87
N ARG A 209 -2.65 1.32 3.86
CA ARG A 209 -1.72 0.60 2.99
C ARG A 209 -0.73 -0.18 3.85
N ALA A 210 -0.79 -1.50 3.78
CA ALA A 210 0.24 -2.38 4.30
C ALA A 210 1.16 -2.84 3.15
N THR A 211 2.45 -2.58 3.30
CA THR A 211 3.50 -3.01 2.39
C THR A 211 4.36 -4.05 3.10
N LEU A 212 4.56 -5.20 2.46
CA LEU A 212 5.39 -6.28 2.99
C LEU A 212 6.66 -6.46 2.18
N ALA A 213 7.73 -6.90 2.83
CA ALA A 213 8.89 -7.40 2.10
C ALA A 213 8.55 -8.73 1.41
N SER A 214 9.10 -8.97 0.23
CA SER A 214 8.91 -10.24 -0.48
C SER A 214 9.35 -11.44 0.37
N GLY A 215 8.61 -12.54 0.27
CA GLY A 215 8.88 -13.77 1.02
C GLY A 215 8.24 -13.83 2.42
N SER A 216 7.52 -12.80 2.85
CA SER A 216 6.75 -12.77 4.11
C SER A 216 5.34 -13.37 3.94
N ASP A 217 5.21 -14.56 3.34
CA ASP A 217 3.91 -15.20 3.03
C ASP A 217 2.97 -15.32 4.25
N ALA A 218 3.53 -15.61 5.43
CA ALA A 218 2.77 -15.74 6.68
C ALA A 218 2.20 -14.39 7.15
N ASP A 219 3.01 -13.33 7.05
CA ASP A 219 2.59 -11.97 7.42
C ASP A 219 1.58 -11.46 6.39
N PHE A 220 1.81 -11.67 5.09
CA PHE A 220 0.88 -11.32 4.03
C PHE A 220 -0.49 -11.96 4.27
N LYS A 221 -0.53 -13.27 4.55
CA LYS A 221 -1.78 -13.98 4.85
C LYS A 221 -2.48 -13.39 6.07
N THR A 222 -1.73 -13.08 7.13
CA THR A 222 -2.29 -12.52 8.37
C THR A 222 -2.93 -11.15 8.10
N ILE A 223 -2.20 -10.26 7.45
CA ILE A 223 -2.59 -8.86 7.22
C ILE A 223 -3.67 -8.71 6.16
N SER A 224 -3.65 -9.57 5.14
CA SER A 224 -4.64 -9.55 4.06
C SER A 224 -5.92 -10.32 4.38
N THR A 225 -6.09 -10.82 5.61
CA THR A 225 -7.32 -11.51 6.01
C THR A 225 -8.39 -10.52 6.44
N PHE A 226 -9.40 -10.37 5.59
CA PHE A 226 -10.57 -9.53 5.83
C PHE A 226 -11.74 -10.33 6.39
N ARG A 227 -12.50 -9.69 7.29
CA ARG A 227 -13.75 -10.19 7.85
C ARG A 227 -14.89 -9.58 7.06
N PHE A 228 -15.58 -10.43 6.29
CA PHE A 228 -16.69 -9.99 5.44
C PHE A 228 -18.06 -10.06 6.14
N ASP A 229 -18.12 -10.51 7.39
CA ASP A 229 -19.38 -10.80 8.07
C ASP A 229 -20.22 -9.52 8.29
N CYS A 230 -19.57 -8.39 8.60
CA CYS A 230 -20.26 -7.10 8.76
C CYS A 230 -20.62 -6.41 7.44
N LEU A 231 -20.09 -6.87 6.29
CA LEU A 231 -20.43 -6.35 4.96
C LEU A 231 -21.75 -6.91 4.39
N THR A 232 -22.29 -7.94 5.02
CA THR A 232 -23.57 -8.57 4.66
C THR A 232 -24.48 -8.78 5.86
N GLY A 233 -24.03 -8.31 7.02
CA GLY A 233 -24.71 -8.46 8.30
C GLY A 233 -25.64 -7.29 8.56
N TRP A 234 -26.65 -7.51 9.41
CA TRP A 234 -27.67 -6.51 9.77
C TRP A 234 -27.11 -5.28 10.48
N SER A 235 -25.89 -5.37 11.01
CA SER A 235 -25.15 -4.28 11.60
C SER A 235 -23.99 -3.89 10.69
N PRO A 236 -23.85 -2.60 10.33
CA PRO A 236 -22.67 -2.12 9.61
C PRO A 236 -21.40 -2.29 10.45
N CYS A 237 -20.26 -2.35 9.78
CA CYS A 237 -18.96 -2.39 10.43
C CYS A 237 -18.75 -1.03 11.13
N LYS A 238 -18.66 -1.07 12.46
CA LYS A 238 -18.49 0.14 13.26
C LYS A 238 -17.06 0.65 13.29
N SER A 239 -16.09 -0.15 12.86
CA SER A 239 -14.68 0.18 12.99
C SER A 239 -13.83 -0.73 12.11
N LEU A 240 -12.59 -0.31 11.84
CA LEU A 240 -11.65 -1.05 11.02
C LEU A 240 -11.29 -2.43 11.61
N ASP A 241 -11.35 -2.63 12.92
CA ASP A 241 -11.09 -3.92 13.60
C ASP A 241 -12.18 -4.97 13.42
N GLN A 242 -13.39 -4.54 13.11
CA GLN A 242 -14.44 -5.47 12.69
C GLN A 242 -14.19 -5.96 11.27
N PHE A 243 -13.42 -5.20 10.49
CA PHE A 243 -13.21 -5.41 9.07
C PHE A 243 -11.88 -6.11 8.76
N VAL A 244 -10.79 -5.72 9.42
CA VAL A 244 -9.44 -6.25 9.22
C VAL A 244 -9.02 -7.01 10.47
N GLN A 245 -8.69 -8.29 10.33
CA GLN A 245 -8.25 -9.10 11.46
C GLN A 245 -6.97 -8.53 12.12
N SER A 246 -6.11 -7.91 11.33
CA SER A 246 -4.87 -7.27 11.76
C SER A 246 -5.02 -5.80 12.17
N ALA A 247 -6.24 -5.28 12.34
CA ALA A 247 -6.41 -3.89 12.73
C ALA A 247 -5.75 -3.54 14.08
N ASP A 248 -5.63 -4.49 15.02
CA ASP A 248 -4.93 -4.26 16.28
C ASP A 248 -3.42 -4.04 16.06
N LEU A 249 -2.82 -4.80 15.13
CA LEU A 249 -1.44 -4.57 14.69
C LEU A 249 -1.33 -3.18 14.08
N TRP A 250 -2.27 -2.81 13.21
CA TRP A 250 -2.26 -1.50 12.58
C TRP A 250 -2.50 -0.36 13.55
N ARG A 251 -3.30 -0.56 14.60
CA ARG A 251 -3.58 0.45 15.62
C ARG A 251 -2.37 0.68 16.52
N HIS A 252 -1.62 -0.37 16.84
CA HIS A 252 -0.38 -0.23 17.60
C HIS A 252 0.67 0.54 16.79
N GLU A 253 0.79 0.24 15.49
CA GLU A 253 1.74 0.92 14.60
C GLU A 253 1.30 2.35 14.22
N ASN A 254 -0.01 2.62 14.23
CA ASN A 254 -0.56 3.97 14.00
C ASN A 254 -0.89 4.71 15.29
N GLN A 255 -0.16 4.46 16.39
CA GLN A 255 -0.26 5.30 17.60
C GLN A 255 0.05 6.80 17.32
N PHE A 256 0.59 7.12 16.14
CA PHE A 256 0.80 8.47 15.64
C PHE A 256 -0.46 9.16 15.08
N GLY A 257 -1.64 8.55 15.23
CA GLY A 257 -2.94 9.18 14.99
C GLY A 257 -3.51 8.91 13.60
N TRP A 258 -4.75 8.42 13.56
CA TRP A 258 -5.63 8.57 12.39
C TRP A 258 -6.24 9.97 12.31
N ASP A 259 -6.04 10.76 13.36
CA ASP A 259 -6.49 12.14 13.44
C ASP A 259 -5.73 12.93 12.38
N LEU A 260 -6.52 13.56 11.50
CA LEU A 260 -6.10 14.34 10.34
C LEU A 260 -4.81 15.12 10.61
N PRO A 261 -3.94 15.28 9.60
CA PRO A 261 -2.69 16.02 9.73
C PRO A 261 -3.02 17.45 10.18
N GLY A 262 -2.93 17.71 11.48
CA GLY A 262 -2.52 19.01 11.95
C GLY A 262 -1.10 19.20 11.44
N ASP A 263 -0.77 20.40 10.98
CA ASP A 263 0.53 20.78 10.40
C ASP A 263 1.75 20.52 11.32
N GLU A 264 1.54 19.95 12.51
CA GLU A 264 2.58 19.30 13.31
C GLU A 264 2.95 17.97 12.64
N MET A 265 3.61 18.06 11.49
CA MET A 265 4.39 16.96 10.91
C MET A 265 5.35 16.49 12.00
N TYR A 266 4.96 15.43 12.71
CA TYR A 266 5.69 14.96 13.88
C TYR A 266 7.14 14.82 13.50
N GLU A 267 7.98 15.56 14.22
CA GLU A 267 9.42 15.59 14.01
C GLU A 267 9.96 14.21 14.36
N GLN A 268 9.95 13.33 13.36
CA GLN A 268 10.38 11.93 13.49
C GLN A 268 11.80 11.94 14.05
N ASP A 269 12.03 11.12 15.08
CA ASP A 269 13.37 10.92 15.61
C ASP A 269 14.23 10.31 14.49
N PRO A 270 15.21 11.05 13.94
CA PRO A 270 16.01 10.56 12.82
C PRO A 270 16.85 9.35 13.21
N THR A 271 17.04 9.09 14.51
CA THR A 271 17.78 7.93 15.00
C THR A 271 17.01 6.62 14.85
N SER A 272 15.68 6.65 14.76
CA SER A 272 14.86 5.43 14.59
C SER A 272 15.22 4.62 13.33
N LYS A 273 15.71 5.28 12.27
CA LYS A 273 16.20 4.60 11.06
C LYS A 273 17.42 3.71 11.33
N CYS A 274 18.22 4.03 12.35
CA CYS A 274 19.41 3.28 12.71
C CYS A 274 19.06 1.98 13.46
N ASP A 275 17.88 1.92 14.08
CA ASP A 275 17.36 0.74 14.78
C ASP A 275 16.87 -0.34 13.82
N VAL A 276 16.63 0.01 12.54
CA VAL A 276 16.31 -0.96 11.50
C VAL A 276 17.46 -1.97 11.36
N PRO A 277 17.19 -3.28 11.44
CA PRO A 277 18.20 -4.31 11.24
C PRO A 277 19.02 -4.10 9.96
N LEU A 278 20.33 -4.31 10.04
CA LEU A 278 21.24 -4.03 8.93
C LEU A 278 20.88 -4.84 7.67
N GLU A 279 20.37 -6.08 7.81
CA GLU A 279 19.89 -6.85 6.68
C GLU A 279 18.68 -6.21 5.98
N ALA A 280 17.76 -5.56 6.70
CA ALA A 280 16.60 -4.90 6.12
C ALA A 280 17.04 -3.62 5.40
N ARG A 281 17.93 -2.83 6.02
CA ARG A 281 18.58 -1.68 5.36
C ARG A 281 19.31 -2.10 4.08
N ALA A 282 20.05 -3.20 4.12
CA ALA A 282 20.76 -3.71 2.94
C ALA A 282 19.81 -4.30 1.89
N ARG A 283 18.67 -4.87 2.27
CA ARG A 283 17.61 -5.28 1.33
C ARG A 283 17.09 -4.06 0.58
N ASP A 284 16.79 -2.99 1.31
CA ASP A 284 16.12 -1.81 0.78
C ASP A 284 17.07 -0.83 0.07
N ALA A 285 18.36 -0.82 0.42
CA ALA A 285 19.35 0.01 -0.23
C ALA A 285 19.47 -0.32 -1.73
N LYS A 286 19.21 0.69 -2.58
CA LYS A 286 19.42 0.61 -4.03
C LYS A 286 20.90 0.42 -4.37
N ASN A 287 21.78 1.14 -3.67
CA ASN A 287 23.22 1.15 -3.88
C ASN A 287 23.96 0.72 -2.60
N ILE A 288 24.95 -0.14 -2.77
CA ILE A 288 25.82 -0.60 -1.68
C ILE A 288 27.26 -0.62 -2.14
N ALA A 289 28.13 0.08 -1.40
CA ALA A 289 29.56 0.11 -1.64
C ALA A 289 30.33 -0.02 -0.32
N VAL A 290 31.52 -0.62 -0.36
CA VAL A 290 32.47 -0.56 0.74
C VAL A 290 33.56 0.43 0.37
N VAL A 291 33.75 1.42 1.24
CA VAL A 291 34.72 2.50 1.06
C VAL A 291 35.79 2.46 2.14
N GLU A 292 36.94 3.02 1.84
CA GLU A 292 38.02 3.30 2.79
C GLU A 292 38.09 4.82 2.99
N ALA A 293 38.10 5.27 4.25
CA ALA A 293 38.28 6.67 4.58
C ALA A 293 39.74 7.08 4.34
N LEU A 294 39.95 8.07 3.49
CA LEU A 294 41.30 8.55 3.14
C LEU A 294 41.82 9.59 4.14
N ASP A 295 40.92 10.24 4.86
CA ASP A 295 41.21 11.22 5.90
C ASP A 295 40.25 11.02 7.08
N ASP A 296 40.58 11.61 8.24
CA ASP A 296 39.68 11.65 9.37
C ASP A 296 38.52 12.60 9.07
N SER A 297 37.32 12.27 9.56
CA SER A 297 36.15 13.16 9.46
C SER A 297 36.51 14.53 10.02
N SER A 298 36.25 15.59 9.25
CA SER A 298 36.41 16.96 9.74
C SER A 298 35.56 17.19 10.99
N ALA A 299 35.94 18.14 11.84
CA ALA A 299 35.04 18.58 12.91
C ALA A 299 33.67 18.97 12.30
N PRO A 300 32.54 18.64 12.95
CA PRO A 300 31.22 19.01 12.47
C PRO A 300 31.15 20.52 12.27
N TYR A 301 30.83 20.95 11.06
CA TYR A 301 30.56 22.36 10.78
C TYR A 301 29.07 22.55 10.54
N LEU A 302 28.55 23.68 11.01
CA LEU A 302 27.15 24.03 10.77
C LEU A 302 27.04 24.60 9.35
N SER A 303 26.39 23.87 8.46
CA SER A 303 26.03 24.38 7.14
C SER A 303 24.82 25.29 7.28
N SER A 304 25.00 26.59 7.05
CA SER A 304 23.91 27.58 7.08
C SER A 304 22.86 27.31 5.99
N GLU A 305 23.27 26.76 4.85
CA GLU A 305 22.39 26.44 3.73
C GLU A 305 21.47 25.26 4.04
N LEU A 306 21.97 24.27 4.78
CA LEU A 306 21.21 23.04 5.09
C LEU A 306 20.51 23.10 6.45
N ASN A 307 20.84 24.11 7.26
CA ASN A 307 20.48 24.18 8.68
C ASN A 307 20.75 22.82 9.37
N ALA A 308 21.96 22.29 9.14
CA ALA A 308 22.37 20.95 9.55
C ALA A 308 23.88 20.91 9.84
N TYR A 309 24.29 19.99 10.70
CA TYR A 309 25.70 19.68 10.90
C TYR A 309 26.16 18.74 9.79
N SER A 310 27.26 19.10 9.13
CA SER A 310 27.93 18.22 8.17
C SER A 310 29.36 17.95 8.62
N THR A 311 29.83 16.74 8.34
CA THR A 311 31.25 16.39 8.37
C THR A 311 31.65 15.90 7.00
N GLY A 312 32.68 16.52 6.43
CA GLY A 312 33.26 16.10 5.17
C GLY A 312 34.36 15.07 5.40
N VAL A 313 34.38 14.05 4.55
CA VAL A 313 35.44 13.02 4.52
C VAL A 313 35.69 12.57 3.09
N LEU A 314 36.95 12.44 2.71
CA LEU A 314 37.32 11.84 1.43
C LEU A 314 37.33 10.33 1.57
N VAL A 315 36.59 9.64 0.71
CA VAL A 315 36.52 8.18 0.71
C VAL A 315 36.93 7.62 -0.65
N ARG A 316 37.48 6.40 -0.65
CA ARG A 316 37.76 5.65 -1.87
C ARG A 316 36.92 4.38 -1.89
N ALA A 317 36.17 4.15 -2.96
CA ALA A 317 35.44 2.91 -3.12
C ALA A 317 36.40 1.73 -3.31
N THR A 318 36.39 0.78 -2.37
CA THR A 318 37.21 -0.44 -2.40
C THR A 318 36.48 -1.60 -3.07
N SER A 319 35.16 -1.69 -2.90
CA SER A 319 34.32 -2.69 -3.58
C SER A 319 32.90 -2.20 -3.78
N ILE A 320 32.32 -2.50 -4.94
CA ILE A 320 30.92 -2.24 -5.24
C ILE A 320 30.14 -3.53 -5.02
N LEU A 321 29.23 -3.52 -4.05
CA LEU A 321 28.40 -4.68 -3.73
C LEU A 321 27.09 -4.66 -4.55
N ARG A 322 26.52 -3.48 -4.81
CA ARG A 322 25.28 -3.31 -5.57
C ARG A 322 25.17 -1.96 -6.22
N GLU A 323 24.93 -1.93 -7.53
CA GLU A 323 24.50 -0.80 -8.40
C GLU A 323 25.27 0.54 -8.30
N ALA A 324 26.19 0.71 -7.35
CA ALA A 324 27.01 1.90 -7.11
C ALA A 324 28.20 2.00 -8.08
N ARG A 325 28.00 1.61 -9.35
CA ARG A 325 29.06 1.59 -10.38
C ARG A 325 29.69 2.97 -10.58
N SER A 326 28.92 4.04 -10.35
CA SER A 326 29.37 5.43 -10.43
C SER A 326 30.49 5.77 -9.45
N LEU A 327 30.67 4.98 -8.37
CA LEU A 327 31.66 5.20 -7.32
C LEU A 327 32.97 4.44 -7.57
N GLN A 328 32.99 3.47 -8.49
CA GLN A 328 34.10 2.53 -8.64
C GLN A 328 35.41 3.26 -9.01
N GLY A 329 36.45 3.06 -8.19
CA GLY A 329 37.79 3.63 -8.42
C GLY A 329 37.89 5.14 -8.23
N ARG A 330 36.81 5.81 -7.78
CA ARG A 330 36.79 7.25 -7.55
C ARG A 330 37.08 7.59 -6.10
N ILE A 331 37.74 8.73 -5.91
CA ILE A 331 37.78 9.43 -4.62
C ILE A 331 36.57 10.34 -4.58
N ILE A 332 35.80 10.23 -3.51
CA ILE A 332 34.49 10.85 -3.38
C ILE A 332 34.49 11.68 -2.10
N PRO A 333 34.15 12.97 -2.15
CA PRO A 333 33.80 13.72 -0.97
C PRO A 333 32.44 13.22 -0.46
N LEU A 334 32.42 12.76 0.78
CA LEU A 334 31.23 12.28 1.46
C LEU A 334 30.90 13.26 2.60
N SER A 335 29.65 13.69 2.65
CA SER A 335 29.11 14.54 3.70
C SER A 335 28.06 13.72 4.44
N THR A 336 28.19 13.58 5.76
CA THR A 336 27.11 13.02 6.58
C THR A 336 26.31 14.16 7.19
N ILE A 337 25.01 14.23 6.90
CA ILE A 337 24.15 15.32 7.35
C ILE A 337 23.39 14.91 8.62
N GLY A 338 23.64 15.62 9.73
CA GLY A 338 22.80 15.62 10.92
C GLY A 338 21.85 16.83 10.91
N ARG A 339 20.54 16.62 10.77
CA ARG A 339 19.55 17.72 10.77
C ARG A 339 19.54 18.44 12.13
N ARG A 340 19.50 19.78 12.12
CA ARG A 340 19.56 20.61 13.33
C ARG A 340 18.23 20.71 14.08
N ASN A 341 17.11 20.64 13.35
CA ASN A 341 15.80 20.92 13.94
C ASN A 341 15.29 19.75 14.80
N THR A 342 15.81 18.54 14.64
CA THR A 342 15.36 17.40 15.44
C THR A 342 15.81 17.56 16.88
N ARG A 343 14.92 17.30 17.84
CA ARG A 343 15.19 17.36 19.30
C ARG A 343 16.44 16.60 19.74
N GLN A 344 16.89 15.64 18.94
CA GLN A 344 18.21 15.03 19.03
C GLN A 344 18.92 15.19 17.67
N PRO A 345 19.97 16.02 17.56
CA PRO A 345 20.79 16.05 16.36
C PRO A 345 21.52 14.70 16.29
N GLY A 346 21.20 13.90 15.28
CA GLY A 346 22.00 12.71 14.96
C GLY A 346 23.44 13.15 14.73
N LEU A 347 24.36 12.72 15.60
CA LEU A 347 25.77 13.05 15.43
C LEU A 347 26.25 12.41 14.12
N PRO A 348 26.97 13.15 13.29
CA PRO A 348 27.58 12.58 12.10
C PRO A 348 28.51 11.42 12.49
N VAL A 349 28.58 10.39 11.65
CA VAL A 349 29.43 9.23 11.90
C VAL A 349 30.88 9.68 11.78
N SER A 350 31.65 9.59 12.87
CA SER A 350 33.08 9.88 12.84
C SER A 350 33.79 8.75 12.10
N MET A 351 34.29 9.08 10.90
CA MET A 351 35.10 8.18 10.08
C MET A 351 36.58 8.41 10.39
N ARG A 352 37.33 7.33 10.58
CA ARG A 352 38.77 7.37 10.84
C ARG A 352 39.56 6.98 9.62
N LYS A 353 40.66 7.68 9.37
CA LYS A 353 41.56 7.41 8.26
C LYS A 353 42.03 5.96 8.25
N GLY A 354 41.94 5.32 7.09
CA GLY A 354 42.31 3.92 6.85
C GLY A 354 41.26 2.89 7.28
N GLU A 355 40.21 3.29 7.99
CA GLU A 355 39.10 2.38 8.30
C GLU A 355 38.15 2.22 7.11
N ARG A 356 37.46 1.07 7.08
CA ARG A 356 36.50 0.73 6.03
C ARG A 356 35.08 0.89 6.53
N TYR A 357 34.19 1.29 5.64
CA TYR A 357 32.78 1.51 5.92
C TYR A 357 31.92 0.98 4.77
N ALA A 358 30.75 0.43 5.07
CA ALA A 358 29.71 0.20 4.08
C ALA A 358 28.81 1.43 3.98
N LEU A 359 28.53 1.84 2.75
CA LEU A 359 27.58 2.87 2.40
C LEU A 359 26.33 2.19 1.84
N LEU A 360 25.17 2.42 2.45
CA LEU A 360 23.87 1.87 2.06
C LEU A 360 22.95 3.04 1.73
N PHE A 361 22.74 3.34 0.45
CA PHE A 361 22.02 4.54 0.05
C PHE A 361 21.14 4.28 -1.16
N THR A 362 20.08 5.07 -1.29
CA THR A 362 19.05 4.81 -2.30
C THR A 362 19.25 5.69 -3.52
N GLU A 363 19.44 6.99 -3.29
CA GLU A 363 19.84 7.94 -4.32
C GLU A 363 21.17 8.59 -3.97
N TRP A 364 22.02 8.74 -4.98
CA TRP A 364 23.20 9.58 -4.84
C TRP A 364 22.78 11.02 -5.17
N THR A 365 22.35 11.77 -4.16
CA THR A 365 22.00 13.17 -4.34
C THR A 365 23.27 13.99 -4.56
N SER A 366 23.67 14.11 -5.83
CA SER A 366 24.65 15.11 -6.23
C SER A 366 24.01 16.48 -6.06
N ARG A 367 24.62 17.30 -5.21
CA ARG A 367 24.26 18.72 -5.11
C ARG A 367 24.38 19.35 -6.50
N GLN A 368 23.31 20.00 -6.99
CA GLN A 368 23.34 20.68 -8.29
C GLN A 368 24.52 21.67 -8.33
N GLY A 369 25.53 21.36 -9.15
CA GLY A 369 26.74 22.17 -9.30
C GLY A 369 27.98 21.67 -8.54
N SER A 370 27.84 20.79 -7.54
CA SER A 370 28.98 20.09 -6.92
C SER A 370 29.11 18.71 -7.56
N TYR A 371 30.09 18.57 -8.45
CA TYR A 371 30.38 17.29 -9.08
C TYR A 371 30.87 16.28 -8.03
N GLY A 372 29.95 15.45 -7.52
CA GLY A 372 30.28 14.20 -6.84
C GLY A 372 30.26 14.23 -5.31
N GLU A 373 29.77 15.27 -4.66
CA GLU A 373 29.48 15.20 -3.22
C GLU A 373 28.20 14.38 -2.99
N GLY A 374 28.31 13.37 -2.13
CA GLY A 374 27.19 12.53 -1.70
C GLY A 374 26.83 12.88 -0.27
N ASP A 375 25.58 13.29 -0.07
CA ASP A 375 25.01 13.49 1.25
C ASP A 375 24.39 12.17 1.73
N LEU A 376 24.87 11.67 2.86
CA LEU A 376 24.37 10.47 3.49
C LEU A 376 23.80 10.77 4.88
N GLU A 377 22.75 10.05 5.25
CA GLU A 377 22.27 10.03 6.62
C GLU A 377 23.21 9.18 7.51
N PRO A 378 23.31 9.47 8.82
CA PRO A 378 24.20 8.71 9.71
C PRO A 378 23.97 7.20 9.67
N CYS A 379 22.73 6.76 9.50
CA CYS A 379 22.34 5.34 9.48
C CYS A 379 22.72 4.61 8.17
N GLU A 380 23.17 5.33 7.15
CA GLU A 380 23.61 4.81 5.85
C GLU A 380 25.12 4.51 5.84
N VAL A 381 25.87 4.99 6.84
CA VAL A 381 27.32 4.78 7.00
C VAL A 381 27.58 3.79 8.12
N ILE A 382 27.98 2.57 7.75
CA ILE A 382 28.16 1.46 8.70
C ILE A 382 29.65 1.12 8.80
N PRO A 383 30.26 1.13 9.99
CA PRO A 383 31.62 0.60 10.18
C PRO A 383 31.73 -0.82 9.64
N TRP A 384 32.71 -1.06 8.77
CA TRP A 384 32.84 -2.36 8.10
C TRP A 384 33.45 -3.38 9.06
N SER A 385 32.75 -4.50 9.23
CA SER A 385 33.22 -5.68 9.96
C SER A 385 32.81 -6.95 9.20
N ALA A 386 33.37 -8.10 9.59
CA ALA A 386 32.96 -9.39 9.01
C ALA A 386 31.47 -9.67 9.25
N GLU A 387 30.96 -9.35 10.44
CA GLU A 387 29.56 -9.49 10.82
C GLU A 387 28.66 -8.58 9.98
N ALA A 388 29.02 -7.30 9.83
CA ALA A 388 28.30 -6.36 8.97
C ALA A 388 28.26 -6.86 7.51
N GLY A 389 29.37 -7.41 7.01
CA GLY A 389 29.44 -8.00 5.68
C GLY A 389 28.48 -9.18 5.50
N VAL A 390 28.35 -10.05 6.51
CA VAL A 390 27.38 -11.17 6.49
C VAL A 390 25.94 -10.65 6.50
N SER A 391 25.60 -9.69 7.37
CA SER A 391 24.26 -9.12 7.44
C SER A 391 23.86 -8.37 6.17
N ILE A 392 24.79 -7.60 5.59
CA ILE A 392 24.58 -6.92 4.30
C ILE A 392 24.36 -7.96 3.19
N SER A 393 25.19 -9.01 3.14
CA SER A 393 25.03 -10.07 2.14
C SER A 393 23.69 -10.81 2.27
N LYS A 394 23.25 -11.09 3.51
CA LYS A 394 21.94 -11.67 3.81
C LYS A 394 20.81 -10.75 3.32
N GLY A 395 20.86 -9.47 3.69
CA GLY A 395 19.90 -8.46 3.22
C GLY A 395 19.88 -8.35 1.69
N MET A 396 21.06 -8.44 1.07
CA MET A 396 21.16 -8.39 -0.37
C MET A 396 20.48 -9.56 -1.07
N ALA A 397 20.56 -10.75 -0.48
CA ALA A 397 19.91 -11.96 -0.98
C ALA A 397 18.38 -11.93 -0.81
N LEU A 398 17.86 -11.12 0.12
CA LEU A 398 16.43 -10.91 0.31
C LEU A 398 15.80 -9.94 -0.69
N ARG A 399 16.60 -9.11 -1.37
CA ARG A 399 16.07 -8.18 -2.38
C ARG A 399 15.69 -8.98 -3.62
N ASP A 400 14.44 -8.88 -4.00
CA ASP A 400 13.93 -9.48 -5.23
C ASP A 400 14.05 -8.49 -6.41
N PRO A 401 15.01 -8.68 -7.34
CA PRO A 401 15.15 -7.80 -8.48
C PRO A 401 13.98 -8.04 -9.45
N ILE A 402 13.06 -7.08 -9.49
CA ILE A 402 11.91 -7.14 -10.38
C ILE A 402 12.21 -6.39 -11.67
N ARG A 403 11.80 -6.97 -12.80
CA ARG A 403 11.78 -6.24 -14.08
C ARG A 403 10.53 -5.38 -14.17
N GLY A 404 10.67 -4.11 -14.55
CA GLY A 404 9.54 -3.21 -14.80
C GLY A 404 9.04 -2.46 -13.57
N ALA A 405 7.84 -1.87 -13.70
CA ALA A 405 7.21 -1.07 -12.66
C ALA A 405 6.70 -1.95 -11.50
N GLU A 406 6.73 -1.41 -10.28
CA GLU A 406 6.18 -2.13 -9.14
C GLU A 406 4.65 -2.25 -9.23
N PRO A 407 4.08 -3.44 -8.94
CA PRO A 407 2.63 -3.65 -8.96
C PRO A 407 1.85 -2.64 -8.12
N ALA A 408 2.43 -2.18 -7.00
CA ALA A 408 1.78 -1.23 -6.12
C ALA A 408 1.60 0.16 -6.76
N ALA A 409 2.52 0.58 -7.64
CA ALA A 409 2.37 1.82 -8.40
C ALA A 409 1.23 1.69 -9.43
N LEU A 410 1.17 0.53 -10.11
CA LEU A 410 0.11 0.22 -11.05
C LEU A 410 -1.27 0.11 -10.39
N ILE A 411 -1.38 -0.37 -9.15
CA ILE A 411 -2.65 -0.32 -8.41
C ILE A 411 -3.15 1.12 -8.32
N TYR A 412 -2.29 2.07 -7.93
CA TYR A 412 -2.73 3.45 -7.82
C TYR A 412 -3.14 4.00 -9.17
N ASP A 413 -2.38 3.75 -10.22
CA ASP A 413 -2.76 4.21 -11.56
C ASP A 413 -4.06 3.54 -12.05
N PHE A 414 -4.28 2.26 -11.74
CA PHE A 414 -5.54 1.56 -12.03
C PHE A 414 -6.74 2.08 -11.23
N VAL A 415 -6.51 2.55 -10.01
CA VAL A 415 -7.55 3.12 -9.15
C VAL A 415 -7.80 4.60 -9.48
N ARG A 416 -6.78 5.31 -9.97
CA ARG A 416 -6.78 6.78 -10.16
C ARG A 416 -6.95 7.22 -11.61
N ASP A 417 -7.05 6.29 -12.56
CA ASP A 417 -7.24 6.61 -13.98
C ASP A 417 -8.43 7.59 -14.13
N PRO A 418 -8.19 8.86 -14.56
CA PRO A 418 -9.11 10.00 -14.36
C PRO A 418 -10.43 9.91 -15.16
N LEU A 419 -10.58 8.91 -16.04
CA LEU A 419 -11.89 8.55 -16.59
C LEU A 419 -12.91 8.10 -15.50
N TRP A 420 -12.46 7.93 -14.25
CA TRP A 420 -13.30 7.57 -13.11
C TRP A 420 -13.54 8.70 -12.09
N SER A 421 -12.74 9.77 -12.08
CA SER A 421 -12.87 10.88 -11.11
C SER A 421 -13.78 12.02 -11.56
N ASP A 422 -13.97 12.22 -12.87
CA ASP A 422 -14.64 13.42 -13.39
C ASP A 422 -16.18 13.32 -13.44
N HIS A 423 -16.78 12.23 -12.93
CA HIS A 423 -18.22 11.97 -13.03
C HIS A 423 -18.91 11.51 -11.74
N PHE A 424 -18.29 11.77 -10.58
CA PHE A 424 -19.01 11.73 -9.30
C PHE A 424 -19.35 13.12 -8.81
#